data_AF-A0A0B2UY70-F1
#
_entry.id   AF-A0A0B2UY70-F1
#
_cell.length_a   1.000
_cell.length_b   1.000
_cell.length_c   1.000
_cell.angle_alpha   90.00
_cell.angle_beta   90.00
_cell.angle_gamma   90.00
#
_symmetry.space_group_name_H-M   'P 1'
#
loop_
_entity.id
_entity.type
_entity.pdbx_description
1 polymer ?
#
loop_
_entity_poly.entity_id
_entity_poly.type
_entity_poly.pdbx_seq_one_letter_code
_entity_poly.pdbx_strand_id
1 'polypeptide(L)'
;GPLVNSEFYPGWIVTWHQKGRVDPSVHDIMNGSMYMFELGASFNYYMFFGGTNFAFWNGAETTSAVRFVAYRSRLLKSGGNLTISVIKDHGYIFVGENYQGMLVDSLHEYQKRWILINGQSGDNLTIIVENRGRQTFETVNDYKGILSNVTLDEAIIEDWIHYPLQLPLSLDIVNDEIGNIFARHKGTHRETHGKPGVYIGRFSAKTQRDTFVDTTGWGKGQLFINGFNVGRYWPSVGPQTTLYVPAPLIRRKNIVMMLELIGPPKCSSWKCTLEFIDHPIFNFTSNN
;
A
#
# COMPACT_ATOMS: atom_id res chain seq x y z
N GLY A 1 -33.33 22.53 -21.47
CA GLY A 1 -31.94 23.01 -21.60
C GLY A 1 -31.22 22.18 -22.65
N PRO A 2 -29.92 22.40 -22.88
CA PRO A 2 -29.13 21.49 -23.72
C PRO A 2 -29.09 20.08 -23.13
N LEU A 3 -28.93 19.06 -23.98
CA LEU A 3 -28.60 17.71 -23.55
C LEU A 3 -27.12 17.68 -23.13
N VAL A 4 -26.83 17.08 -21.97
CA VAL A 4 -25.47 17.00 -21.44
C VAL A 4 -25.21 15.63 -20.81
N ASN A 5 -24.12 14.99 -21.20
CA ASN A 5 -23.52 13.87 -20.47
C ASN A 5 -22.18 14.31 -19.83
N SER A 6 -22.21 14.65 -18.55
CA SER A 6 -21.03 15.15 -17.83
C SER A 6 -19.92 14.10 -17.66
N GLU A 7 -20.25 12.81 -17.69
CA GLU A 7 -19.31 11.70 -17.46
C GLU A 7 -19.64 10.53 -18.39
N PHE A 8 -19.11 10.58 -19.62
CA PHE A 8 -19.10 9.45 -20.54
C PHE A 8 -17.86 8.59 -20.28
N TYR A 9 -18.05 7.37 -19.77
CA TYR A 9 -16.97 6.50 -19.32
C TYR A 9 -16.41 5.62 -20.46
N PRO A 10 -15.17 5.83 -20.95
CA PRO A 10 -14.55 4.97 -21.96
C PRO A 10 -13.88 3.72 -21.34
N GLY A 11 -14.06 3.49 -20.05
CA GLY A 11 -13.45 2.43 -19.26
C GLY A 11 -13.77 2.65 -17.78
N TRP A 12 -13.41 1.69 -16.93
CA TRP A 12 -13.75 1.74 -15.50
C TRP A 12 -12.54 1.75 -14.56
N ILE A 13 -12.79 2.07 -13.29
CA ILE A 13 -11.82 1.95 -12.21
C ILE A 13 -11.43 0.49 -11.96
N VAL A 14 -10.23 0.28 -11.39
CA VAL A 14 -9.70 -1.04 -11.05
C VAL A 14 -9.42 -1.13 -9.56
N THR A 15 -9.85 -2.23 -8.92
CA THR A 15 -9.57 -2.52 -7.51
C THR A 15 -8.44 -3.54 -7.34
N TRP A 16 -7.78 -3.52 -6.19
CA TRP A 16 -6.89 -4.64 -5.80
C TRP A 16 -7.72 -5.92 -5.67
N HIS A 17 -7.16 -7.07 -6.06
CA HIS A 17 -7.82 -8.38 -6.18
C HIS A 17 -8.72 -8.55 -7.41
N GLN A 18 -8.93 -7.51 -8.22
CA GLN A 18 -9.74 -7.64 -9.44
C GLN A 18 -9.08 -8.55 -10.47
N LYS A 19 -9.67 -9.74 -10.67
CA LYS A 19 -9.15 -10.80 -11.55
C LYS A 19 -9.30 -10.50 -13.04
N GLY A 20 -10.34 -9.75 -13.42
CA GLY A 20 -10.62 -9.40 -14.81
C GLY A 20 -11.21 -8.01 -14.94
N ARG A 21 -11.05 -7.40 -16.13
CA ARG A 21 -11.57 -6.08 -16.46
C ARG A 21 -12.31 -6.18 -17.79
N VAL A 22 -13.53 -5.66 -17.82
CA VAL A 22 -14.33 -5.49 -19.03
C VAL A 22 -14.51 -3.99 -19.20
N ASP A 23 -13.76 -3.39 -20.11
CA ASP A 23 -14.00 -2.02 -20.57
C ASP A 23 -14.86 -2.04 -21.84
N PRO A 24 -15.58 -0.95 -22.16
CA PRO A 24 -16.20 -0.78 -23.48
C PRO A 24 -15.19 -0.94 -24.61
N SER A 25 -15.59 -1.52 -25.74
CA SER A 25 -14.70 -1.58 -26.90
C SER A 25 -14.53 -0.19 -27.52
N VAL A 26 -13.47 0.00 -28.30
CA VAL A 26 -13.26 1.25 -29.08
C VAL A 26 -14.48 1.58 -29.95
N HIS A 27 -15.16 0.56 -30.49
CA HIS A 27 -16.38 0.74 -31.28
C HIS A 27 -17.56 1.23 -30.43
N ASP A 28 -17.75 0.69 -29.22
CA ASP A 28 -18.83 1.14 -28.31
C ASP A 28 -18.61 2.59 -27.87
N ILE A 29 -17.36 2.95 -27.58
CA ILE A 29 -16.97 4.32 -27.22
C ILE A 29 -17.25 5.27 -28.39
N MET A 30 -16.80 4.92 -29.61
CA MET A 30 -17.03 5.74 -30.80
C MET A 30 -18.53 5.88 -31.13
N ASN A 31 -19.29 4.79 -31.06
CA ASN A 31 -20.73 4.80 -31.34
C ASN A 31 -21.49 5.66 -30.31
N GLY A 32 -21.18 5.54 -29.02
CA GLY A 32 -21.77 6.37 -27.96
C GLY A 32 -21.44 7.86 -28.16
N SER A 33 -20.19 8.19 -28.48
CA SER A 33 -19.78 9.56 -28.79
C SER A 33 -20.48 10.15 -30.01
N MET A 34 -20.58 9.37 -31.09
CA MET A 34 -21.24 9.81 -32.33
C MET A 34 -22.74 10.03 -32.12
N TYR A 35 -23.41 9.13 -31.39
CA TYR A 35 -24.82 9.26 -31.03
C TYR A 35 -25.09 10.54 -30.22
N MET A 36 -24.27 10.86 -29.21
CA MET A 36 -24.39 12.10 -28.45
C MET A 36 -24.17 13.34 -29.32
N PHE A 37 -23.19 13.28 -30.24
CA PHE A 37 -22.91 14.36 -31.19
C PHE A 37 -24.08 14.60 -32.17
N GLU A 38 -24.66 13.54 -32.74
CA GLU A 38 -25.81 13.62 -33.67
C GLU A 38 -27.07 14.18 -33.02
N LEU A 39 -27.27 13.93 -31.72
CA LEU A 39 -28.33 14.54 -30.92
C LEU A 39 -28.11 16.02 -30.58
N GLY A 40 -26.95 16.60 -30.94
CA GLY A 40 -26.55 17.94 -30.51
C GLY A 40 -26.29 18.05 -29.00
N ALA A 41 -25.94 16.93 -28.34
CA ALA A 41 -25.63 16.90 -26.92
C ALA A 41 -24.15 17.27 -26.67
N SER A 42 -23.89 17.96 -25.56
CA SER A 42 -22.54 18.13 -25.04
C SER A 42 -22.14 16.91 -24.22
N PHE A 43 -20.90 16.44 -24.34
CA PHE A 43 -20.40 15.33 -23.51
C PHE A 43 -18.93 15.50 -23.12
N ASN A 44 -18.52 14.82 -22.04
CA ASN A 44 -17.17 14.84 -21.50
C ASN A 44 -16.69 13.41 -21.20
N TYR A 45 -15.48 13.06 -21.63
CA TYR A 45 -14.90 11.73 -21.38
C TYR A 45 -14.32 11.63 -19.97
N TYR A 46 -14.85 10.71 -19.15
CA TYR A 46 -14.38 10.44 -17.80
C TYR A 46 -13.77 9.02 -17.70
N MET A 47 -12.46 8.82 -17.83
CA MET A 47 -11.37 9.78 -18.00
C MET A 47 -10.85 9.75 -19.44
N PHE A 48 -10.61 10.92 -20.04
CA PHE A 48 -9.78 11.02 -21.25
C PHE A 48 -8.30 10.65 -20.98
N PHE A 49 -7.78 11.05 -19.81
CA PHE A 49 -6.48 10.62 -19.29
C PHE A 49 -6.56 10.45 -17.77
N GLY A 50 -6.38 9.24 -17.26
CA GLY A 50 -6.54 8.92 -15.83
C GLY A 50 -5.31 9.19 -14.95
N GLY A 51 -4.10 9.14 -15.50
CA GLY A 51 -2.86 9.40 -14.76
C GLY A 51 -2.51 8.33 -13.71
N THR A 52 -2.16 8.75 -12.49
CA THR A 52 -1.67 7.85 -11.43
C THR A 52 -2.02 8.39 -10.03
N ASN A 53 -2.58 7.53 -9.18
CA ASN A 53 -2.82 7.82 -7.77
C ASN A 53 -1.52 7.73 -6.96
N PHE A 54 -0.65 8.75 -7.07
CA PHE A 54 0.61 8.82 -6.33
C PHE A 54 0.39 8.84 -4.81
N ALA A 55 1.45 8.51 -4.07
CA ALA A 55 1.48 8.52 -2.61
C ALA A 55 0.35 7.73 -1.94
N PHE A 56 -0.60 8.44 -1.32
CA PHE A 56 -1.76 7.89 -0.59
C PHE A 56 -3.08 8.45 -1.15
N TRP A 57 -3.06 9.03 -2.36
CA TRP A 57 -4.21 9.70 -2.97
C TRP A 57 -5.23 8.75 -3.59
N ASN A 58 -4.99 7.43 -3.54
CA ASN A 58 -5.98 6.46 -3.96
C ASN A 58 -7.24 6.60 -3.08
N GLY A 59 -8.40 6.67 -3.73
CA GLY A 59 -9.59 6.06 -3.15
C GLY A 59 -9.46 4.53 -3.20
N ALA A 60 -10.36 3.81 -2.57
CA ALA A 60 -11.02 2.69 -3.25
C ALA A 60 -12.45 3.17 -3.61
N GLU A 61 -13.49 2.41 -3.27
CA GLU A 61 -14.79 2.98 -2.89
C GLU A 61 -14.65 3.83 -1.58
N THR A 62 -13.46 4.43 -1.35
CA THR A 62 -12.81 4.75 -0.05
C THR A 62 -11.84 5.97 0.00
N THR A 63 -12.27 7.22 0.26
CA THR A 63 -11.39 8.43 0.35
C THR A 63 -10.72 8.56 1.72
N SER A 64 -9.47 9.01 1.85
CA SER A 64 -8.76 9.08 3.14
C SER A 64 -8.03 10.40 3.40
N ALA A 65 -7.81 10.72 4.68
CA ALA A 65 -6.55 11.31 5.14
C ALA A 65 -6.09 10.71 6.50
N VAL A 66 -4.96 9.99 6.48
CA VAL A 66 -3.92 9.67 7.52
C VAL A 66 -3.25 8.35 7.06
N ARG A 67 -1.93 8.19 7.26
CA ARG A 67 -1.09 7.21 6.54
C ARG A 67 -1.00 5.85 7.24
N PHE A 68 -0.23 5.79 8.33
CA PHE A 68 -0.14 4.65 9.24
C PHE A 68 -0.11 5.17 10.69
N VAL A 69 -0.58 4.36 11.64
CA VAL A 69 -0.48 4.64 13.08
C VAL A 69 0.05 3.40 13.78
N ALA A 70 1.08 3.56 14.61
CA ALA A 70 1.56 2.49 15.48
C ALA A 70 0.94 2.64 16.88
N TYR A 71 0.16 1.65 17.28
CA TYR A 71 -0.41 1.50 18.61
C TYR A 71 0.53 0.59 19.41
N ARG A 72 1.01 1.02 20.57
CA ARG A 72 1.90 0.23 21.43
C ARG A 72 1.36 0.12 22.84
N SER A 73 1.36 -1.09 23.38
CA SER A 73 1.13 -1.40 24.81
C SER A 73 2.09 -2.53 25.22
N ARG A 74 1.93 -3.09 26.43
CA ARG A 74 2.70 -4.24 26.93
C ARG A 74 1.79 -5.45 27.17
N LEU A 75 2.32 -6.65 26.95
CA LEU A 75 1.64 -7.87 27.34
C LEU A 75 1.64 -8.00 28.87
N LEU A 76 0.47 -8.14 29.50
CA LEU A 76 0.36 -8.34 30.95
C LEU A 76 0.61 -9.81 31.36
N LYS A 77 0.41 -10.74 30.42
CA LYS A 77 0.65 -12.18 30.55
C LYS A 77 1.45 -12.70 29.36
N SER A 78 1.76 -13.99 29.32
CA SER A 78 2.30 -14.64 28.12
C SER A 78 1.36 -14.51 26.92
N GLY A 79 1.89 -14.75 25.73
CA GLY A 79 1.14 -14.79 24.48
C GLY A 79 -0.07 -15.74 24.51
N GLY A 80 -1.04 -15.46 23.62
CA GLY A 80 -2.37 -16.06 23.59
C GLY A 80 -3.14 -15.57 22.36
N ASN A 81 -4.47 -15.68 22.38
CA ASN A 81 -5.34 -15.26 21.30
C ASN A 81 -5.60 -13.73 21.32
N LEU A 82 -4.89 -12.98 20.49
CA LEU A 82 -5.11 -11.55 20.31
C LEU A 82 -6.29 -11.32 19.37
N THR A 83 -7.34 -10.63 19.84
CA THR A 83 -8.56 -10.35 19.07
C THR A 83 -8.83 -8.84 18.98
N ILE A 84 -9.25 -8.39 17.79
CA ILE A 84 -9.67 -7.02 17.49
C ILE A 84 -10.89 -7.09 16.56
N SER A 85 -12.07 -6.87 17.11
CA SER A 85 -13.34 -7.03 16.38
C SER A 85 -13.51 -6.04 15.23
N VAL A 86 -13.00 -4.81 15.37
CA VAL A 86 -13.07 -3.78 14.31
C VAL A 86 -11.71 -3.09 14.20
N ILE A 87 -10.99 -3.41 13.12
CA ILE A 87 -9.69 -2.81 12.75
C ILE A 87 -9.72 -2.36 11.29
N LYS A 88 -9.49 -1.06 11.06
CA LYS A 88 -9.58 -0.46 9.72
C LYS A 88 -8.25 0.18 9.30
N ASP A 89 -7.55 -0.32 8.28
CA ASP A 89 -7.92 -1.40 7.35
C ASP A 89 -7.13 -2.68 7.62
N HIS A 90 -5.82 -2.56 7.80
CA HIS A 90 -4.92 -3.69 8.04
C HIS A 90 -4.08 -3.42 9.28
N GLY A 91 -4.10 -4.35 10.25
CA GLY A 91 -3.23 -4.30 11.43
C GLY A 91 -2.09 -5.30 11.33
N TYR A 92 -0.85 -4.83 11.31
CA TYR A 92 0.36 -5.65 11.35
C TYR A 92 0.82 -5.80 12.80
N ILE A 93 0.82 -7.03 13.30
CA ILE A 93 1.02 -7.36 14.72
C ILE A 93 2.47 -7.77 14.97
N PHE A 94 3.11 -7.14 15.96
CA PHE A 94 4.47 -7.40 16.39
C PHE A 94 4.53 -7.59 17.91
N VAL A 95 5.31 -8.58 18.37
CA VAL A 95 5.70 -8.72 19.78
C VAL A 95 7.21 -8.60 19.87
N GLY A 96 7.70 -7.59 20.58
CA GLY A 96 9.08 -7.12 20.45
C GLY A 96 9.34 -6.68 19.01
N GLU A 97 10.34 -7.28 18.36
CA GLU A 97 10.65 -7.08 16.93
C GLU A 97 10.04 -8.18 16.03
N ASN A 98 9.37 -9.19 16.61
CA ASN A 98 8.88 -10.36 15.89
C ASN A 98 7.48 -10.12 15.32
N TYR A 99 7.39 -10.04 13.99
CA TYR A 99 6.11 -10.04 13.27
C TYR A 99 5.34 -11.34 13.53
N GLN A 100 4.13 -11.23 14.07
CA GLN A 100 3.24 -12.35 14.36
C GLN A 100 2.27 -12.60 13.20
N GLY A 101 1.86 -11.55 12.48
CA GLY A 101 0.96 -11.64 11.34
C GLY A 101 0.09 -10.41 11.14
N MET A 102 -0.89 -10.54 10.25
CA MET A 102 -1.81 -9.47 9.86
C MET A 102 -3.24 -9.77 10.30
N LEU A 103 -3.95 -8.74 10.77
CA LEU A 103 -5.40 -8.71 11.00
C LEU A 103 -6.07 -7.76 10.00
N VAL A 104 -7.32 -8.04 9.68
CA VAL A 104 -8.18 -7.23 8.79
C VAL A 104 -9.65 -7.51 9.15
N ASP A 105 -10.43 -6.45 9.37
CA ASP A 105 -11.86 -6.55 9.69
C ASP A 105 -12.69 -7.02 8.50
N SER A 106 -12.45 -6.45 7.32
CA SER A 106 -13.10 -6.80 6.06
C SER A 106 -12.19 -6.56 4.85
N LEU A 107 -12.06 -7.58 4.01
CA LEU A 107 -11.43 -7.50 2.68
C LEU A 107 -12.22 -8.41 1.73
N HIS A 108 -13.30 -7.87 1.16
CA HIS A 108 -14.34 -8.64 0.47
C HIS A 108 -14.88 -9.75 1.41
N GLU A 109 -14.83 -11.01 0.99
CA GLU A 109 -15.25 -12.16 1.80
C GLU A 109 -14.24 -12.56 2.89
N TYR A 110 -13.01 -12.03 2.85
CA TYR A 110 -11.96 -12.38 3.81
C TYR A 110 -12.01 -11.50 5.06
N GLN A 111 -12.03 -12.15 6.22
CA GLN A 111 -11.94 -11.50 7.53
C GLN A 111 -10.91 -12.26 8.38
N LYS A 112 -10.07 -11.52 9.11
CA LYS A 112 -9.17 -12.06 10.12
C LYS A 112 -9.06 -11.10 11.29
N ARG A 113 -9.98 -11.27 12.25
CA ARG A 113 -10.11 -10.44 13.46
C ARG A 113 -9.30 -10.95 14.66
N TRP A 114 -8.64 -12.11 14.54
CA TRP A 114 -7.84 -12.69 15.62
C TRP A 114 -6.58 -13.39 15.13
N ILE A 115 -5.59 -13.53 16.02
CA ILE A 115 -4.35 -14.27 15.79
C ILE A 115 -3.72 -14.74 17.11
N LEU A 116 -3.19 -15.96 17.14
CA LEU A 116 -2.34 -16.42 18.23
C LEU A 116 -0.98 -15.70 18.16
N ILE A 117 -0.60 -15.01 19.24
CA ILE A 117 0.70 -14.33 19.37
C ILE A 117 1.59 -15.05 20.39
N ASN A 118 2.89 -15.07 20.14
CA ASN A 118 3.88 -15.59 21.09
C ASN A 118 4.61 -14.43 21.78
N GLY A 119 4.80 -14.52 23.09
CA GLY A 119 5.44 -13.49 23.91
C GLY A 119 5.43 -13.80 25.41
N GLN A 120 6.15 -13.02 26.19
CA GLN A 120 6.21 -13.06 27.65
C GLN A 120 5.53 -11.81 28.27
N SER A 121 5.18 -11.90 29.55
CA SER A 121 4.71 -10.72 30.30
C SER A 121 5.80 -9.64 30.31
N GLY A 122 5.41 -8.39 30.06
CA GLY A 122 6.30 -7.25 29.90
C GLY A 122 6.72 -6.94 28.46
N ASP A 123 6.58 -7.87 27.51
CA ASP A 123 6.94 -7.64 26.10
C ASP A 123 6.13 -6.52 25.46
N ASN A 124 6.77 -5.76 24.56
CA ASN A 124 6.10 -4.71 23.81
C ASN A 124 5.20 -5.32 22.72
N LEU A 125 3.88 -5.13 22.83
CA LEU A 125 2.94 -5.37 21.74
C LEU A 125 2.86 -4.10 20.89
N THR A 126 3.17 -4.20 19.59
CA THR A 126 3.01 -3.10 18.64
C THR A 126 2.09 -3.53 17.50
N ILE A 127 1.07 -2.72 17.23
CA ILE A 127 0.13 -2.89 16.12
C ILE A 127 0.31 -1.71 15.18
N ILE A 128 0.87 -1.94 13.99
CA ILE A 128 0.94 -0.92 12.95
C ILE A 128 -0.33 -1.03 12.10
N VAL A 129 -1.20 -0.02 12.17
CA VAL A 129 -2.41 0.03 11.34
C VAL A 129 -2.18 0.86 10.09
N GLU A 130 -2.45 0.27 8.94
CA GLU A 130 -2.51 0.95 7.65
C GLU A 130 -3.93 1.39 7.32
N ASN A 131 -4.04 2.63 6.86
CA ASN A 131 -5.24 3.15 6.21
C ASN A 131 -5.05 3.07 4.69
N ARG A 132 -5.93 2.32 4.03
CA ARG A 132 -5.94 2.03 2.59
C ARG A 132 -6.83 3.00 1.78
N GLY A 133 -7.60 3.87 2.45
CA GLY A 133 -8.70 4.69 1.91
C GLY A 133 -9.97 4.54 2.77
N ARG A 134 -10.82 5.57 3.03
CA ARG A 134 -12.03 5.50 3.91
C ARG A 134 -13.36 5.06 3.26
N GLN A 135 -14.26 5.99 2.84
CA GLN A 135 -15.44 5.75 2.00
C GLN A 135 -15.64 6.95 1.03
N THR A 136 -15.55 6.76 -0.30
CA THR A 136 -15.76 7.79 -1.37
C THR A 136 -17.24 7.96 -1.71
N PHE A 137 -17.99 6.87 -1.58
CA PHE A 137 -19.36 6.70 -2.01
C PHE A 137 -20.15 6.04 -0.85
N GLU A 138 -21.47 6.21 -0.86
CA GLU A 138 -22.44 5.81 0.20
C GLU A 138 -22.27 6.48 1.59
N THR A 139 -21.05 6.71 2.09
CA THR A 139 -20.82 7.48 3.33
C THR A 139 -19.44 8.13 3.35
N VAL A 140 -19.30 9.24 4.09
CA VAL A 140 -18.02 9.91 4.35
C VAL A 140 -17.46 9.61 5.75
N ASN A 141 -18.26 8.98 6.62
CA ASN A 141 -17.98 8.78 8.05
C ASN A 141 -17.24 7.45 8.33
N ASP A 142 -16.14 7.20 7.63
CA ASP A 142 -15.35 5.99 7.84
C ASP A 142 -14.06 6.29 8.63
N TYR A 143 -14.11 6.02 9.92
CA TYR A 143 -12.98 6.12 10.85
C TYR A 143 -11.97 4.99 10.60
N LYS A 144 -10.70 5.24 10.93
CA LYS A 144 -9.58 4.31 10.70
C LYS A 144 -8.75 4.13 11.95
N GLY A 145 -7.98 3.04 12.00
CA GLY A 145 -7.24 2.61 13.16
C GLY A 145 -7.88 1.39 13.82
N ILE A 146 -7.63 1.26 15.13
CA ILE A 146 -8.32 0.30 15.99
C ILE A 146 -9.61 0.97 16.48
N LEU A 147 -10.78 0.37 16.20
CA LEU A 147 -12.10 0.94 16.52
C LEU A 147 -12.90 0.10 17.53
N SER A 148 -12.37 -1.04 17.95
CA SER A 148 -12.86 -1.84 19.07
C SER A 148 -11.77 -1.99 20.13
N ASN A 149 -12.12 -2.50 21.30
CA ASN A 149 -11.10 -2.97 22.25
C ASN A 149 -10.20 -4.04 21.60
N VAL A 150 -8.94 -4.07 22.04
CA VAL A 150 -7.99 -5.14 21.77
C VAL A 150 -8.01 -6.08 22.97
N THR A 151 -8.19 -7.38 22.76
CA THR A 151 -8.22 -8.37 23.84
C THR A 151 -7.18 -9.47 23.64
N LEU A 152 -6.72 -10.08 24.74
CA LEU A 152 -5.81 -11.23 24.76
C LEU A 152 -6.43 -12.34 25.64
N ASP A 153 -6.95 -13.38 25.00
CA ASP A 153 -7.88 -14.35 25.61
C ASP A 153 -8.97 -13.62 26.41
N GLU A 154 -9.78 -12.84 25.70
CA GLU A 154 -10.95 -12.07 26.19
C GLU A 154 -10.65 -10.90 27.15
N ALA A 155 -9.53 -10.91 27.88
CA ALA A 155 -9.11 -9.79 28.72
C ALA A 155 -8.67 -8.58 27.87
N ILE A 156 -9.19 -7.39 28.19
CA ILE A 156 -8.86 -6.14 27.49
C ILE A 156 -7.40 -5.74 27.76
N ILE A 157 -6.69 -5.31 26.71
CA ILE A 157 -5.38 -4.66 26.81
C ILE A 157 -5.59 -3.15 26.88
N GLU A 158 -5.06 -2.53 27.93
CA GLU A 158 -5.16 -1.08 28.19
C GLU A 158 -3.80 -0.38 27.95
N ASP A 159 -3.63 0.85 28.46
CA ASP A 159 -2.37 1.62 28.43
C ASP A 159 -1.70 1.78 27.05
N TRP A 160 -2.51 2.11 26.03
CA TRP A 160 -2.02 2.32 24.68
C TRP A 160 -1.36 3.69 24.46
N ILE A 161 -0.17 3.67 23.86
CA ILE A 161 0.50 4.85 23.32
C ILE A 161 0.36 4.84 21.79
N HIS A 162 -0.12 5.95 21.22
CA HIS A 162 -0.41 6.07 19.78
C HIS A 162 0.63 6.95 19.09
N TYR A 163 1.31 6.41 18.09
CA TYR A 163 2.32 7.12 17.30
C TYR A 163 1.87 7.29 15.84
N PRO A 164 1.59 8.53 15.38
CA PRO A 164 1.34 8.78 13.96
C PRO A 164 2.63 8.64 13.16
N LEU A 165 2.67 7.71 12.20
CA LEU A 165 3.85 7.50 11.36
C LEU A 165 3.83 8.49 10.18
N GLN A 166 4.66 9.53 10.29
CA GLN A 166 4.86 10.49 9.22
C GLN A 166 5.80 9.92 8.15
N LEU A 167 5.28 9.80 6.93
CA LEU A 167 6.01 9.38 5.73
C LEU A 167 5.90 10.50 4.67
N PRO A 168 6.89 10.73 3.80
CA PRO A 168 8.20 10.08 3.79
C PRO A 168 9.02 10.48 5.03
N LEU A 169 9.93 9.59 5.44
CA LEU A 169 11.08 10.03 6.24
C LEU A 169 11.80 11.11 5.42
N SER A 170 12.09 12.28 6.01
CA SER A 170 12.61 13.41 5.24
C SER A 170 13.92 13.03 4.53
N LEU A 171 14.16 13.60 3.35
CA LEU A 171 15.37 13.30 2.56
C LEU A 171 16.67 13.60 3.32
N ASP A 172 16.60 14.53 4.26
CA ASP A 172 17.71 14.95 5.10
C ASP A 172 18.02 13.87 6.16
N ILE A 173 16.98 13.30 6.80
CA ILE A 173 17.08 12.06 7.61
C ILE A 173 17.65 10.91 6.78
N VAL A 174 17.25 10.78 5.51
CA VAL A 174 17.68 9.69 4.62
C VAL A 174 19.15 9.77 4.18
N ASN A 175 19.81 10.92 4.33
CA ASN A 175 21.25 11.03 4.08
C ASN A 175 22.08 10.98 5.38
N ASP A 176 21.71 11.75 6.40
CA ASP A 176 22.50 11.83 7.64
C ASP A 176 22.20 10.70 8.64
N GLU A 177 20.92 10.39 8.91
CA GLU A 177 20.61 9.32 9.87
C GLU A 177 20.85 7.93 9.27
N ILE A 178 20.47 7.68 8.02
CA ILE A 178 20.68 6.36 7.40
C ILE A 178 22.18 6.03 7.27
N GLY A 179 23.04 7.01 7.03
CA GLY A 179 24.50 6.82 7.10
C GLY A 179 24.95 6.36 8.49
N ASN A 180 24.40 6.96 9.56
CA ASN A 180 24.68 6.61 10.94
C ASN A 180 24.00 5.30 11.40
N ILE A 181 22.83 4.95 10.89
CA ILE A 181 22.11 3.69 11.16
C ILE A 181 22.86 2.52 10.53
N PHE A 182 23.28 2.64 9.27
CA PHE A 182 24.15 1.65 8.61
C PHE A 182 25.54 1.55 9.28
N ALA A 183 26.05 2.63 9.88
CA ALA A 183 27.29 2.58 10.66
C ALA A 183 27.12 1.87 12.01
N ARG A 184 26.01 2.12 12.73
CA ARG A 184 25.69 1.52 14.03
C ARG A 184 25.32 0.03 13.94
N HIS A 185 24.66 -0.40 12.85
CA HIS A 185 24.23 -1.80 12.65
C HIS A 185 25.20 -2.64 11.81
N LYS A 186 26.50 -2.30 11.79
CA LYS A 186 27.52 -3.18 11.15
C LYS A 186 27.66 -4.54 11.84
N GLY A 187 27.17 -4.68 13.08
CA GLY A 187 26.96 -5.98 13.74
C GLY A 187 25.58 -6.57 13.40
N THR A 188 25.54 -7.89 13.18
CA THR A 188 24.33 -8.74 13.17
C THR A 188 23.24 -8.49 12.12
N HIS A 189 23.58 -8.04 10.91
CA HIS A 189 22.63 -8.02 9.76
C HIS A 189 22.28 -9.42 9.15
N ARG A 190 22.62 -10.54 9.81
CA ARG A 190 22.57 -11.88 9.19
C ARG A 190 21.18 -12.53 9.09
N GLU A 191 20.16 -12.01 9.76
CA GLU A 191 18.84 -12.67 9.88
C GLU A 191 17.62 -11.76 9.60
N THR A 192 17.80 -10.64 8.91
CA THR A 192 16.72 -9.68 8.59
C THR A 192 16.16 -9.79 7.16
N HIS A 193 16.64 -10.76 6.38
CA HIS A 193 16.12 -11.05 5.04
C HIS A 193 14.68 -11.62 5.12
N GLY A 194 13.83 -11.29 4.16
CA GLY A 194 12.45 -11.81 4.07
C GLY A 194 11.43 -11.22 5.05
N LYS A 195 11.81 -10.30 5.94
CA LYS A 195 10.96 -9.74 7.01
C LYS A 195 10.33 -8.39 6.63
N PRO A 196 9.22 -7.96 7.27
CA PRO A 196 8.76 -6.57 7.20
C PRO A 196 9.86 -5.60 7.67
N GLY A 197 9.94 -4.42 7.05
CA GLY A 197 10.96 -3.43 7.38
C GLY A 197 11.18 -2.38 6.28
N VAL A 198 12.22 -1.55 6.47
CA VAL A 198 12.62 -0.53 5.49
C VAL A 198 13.82 -1.02 4.69
N TYR A 199 13.62 -1.19 3.39
CA TYR A 199 14.65 -1.57 2.43
C TYR A 199 15.14 -0.35 1.65
N ILE A 200 16.46 -0.16 1.54
CA ILE A 200 17.06 1.02 0.88
C ILE A 200 18.04 0.56 -0.19
N GLY A 201 17.84 1.04 -1.42
CA GLY A 201 18.70 0.81 -2.56
C GLY A 201 19.27 2.10 -3.14
N ARG A 202 20.38 2.00 -3.88
CA ARG A 202 20.94 3.11 -4.65
C ARG A 202 21.22 2.65 -6.08
N PHE A 203 20.87 3.47 -7.07
CA PHE A 203 21.17 3.21 -8.48
C PHE A 203 21.60 4.50 -9.19
N SER A 204 22.24 4.36 -10.34
CA SER A 204 22.62 5.48 -11.20
C SER A 204 21.92 5.36 -12.55
N ALA A 205 21.40 6.48 -13.07
CA ALA A 205 20.78 6.54 -14.40
C ALA A 205 21.63 7.41 -15.33
N LYS A 206 21.77 7.00 -16.60
CA LYS A 206 22.48 7.76 -17.64
C LYS A 206 21.63 8.92 -18.18
N THR A 207 20.32 8.70 -18.27
CA THR A 207 19.34 9.61 -18.88
C THR A 207 18.08 9.67 -18.03
N GLN A 208 17.45 10.83 -18.01
CA GLN A 208 16.15 11.03 -17.38
C GLN A 208 15.04 10.54 -18.33
N ARG A 209 14.35 9.45 -17.96
CA ARG A 209 13.27 8.82 -18.76
C ARG A 209 12.21 8.23 -17.84
N ASP A 210 11.01 8.10 -18.37
CA ASP A 210 9.92 7.35 -17.77
C ASP A 210 10.31 5.88 -17.66
N THR A 211 9.84 5.21 -16.60
CA THR A 211 10.10 3.80 -16.32
C THR A 211 9.06 3.27 -15.35
N PHE A 212 8.99 1.95 -15.20
CA PHE A 212 8.10 1.27 -14.29
C PHE A 212 8.92 0.40 -13.34
N VAL A 213 8.64 0.49 -12.04
CA VAL A 213 9.27 -0.38 -11.04
C VAL A 213 8.45 -1.65 -10.93
N ASP A 214 9.02 -2.79 -11.32
CA ASP A 214 8.42 -4.10 -11.06
C ASP A 214 8.65 -4.50 -9.60
N THR A 215 7.56 -4.79 -8.89
CA THR A 215 7.59 -5.23 -7.50
C THR A 215 7.43 -6.74 -7.36
N THR A 216 7.40 -7.51 -8.45
CA THR A 216 7.28 -8.98 -8.44
C THR A 216 8.32 -9.63 -7.51
N GLY A 217 7.84 -10.41 -6.54
CA GLY A 217 8.67 -11.03 -5.50
C GLY A 217 8.78 -10.26 -4.18
N TRP A 218 8.24 -9.04 -4.13
CA TRP A 218 7.97 -8.29 -2.90
C TRP A 218 6.59 -8.63 -2.31
N GLY A 219 6.35 -8.20 -1.07
CA GLY A 219 5.14 -8.51 -0.32
C GLY A 219 4.05 -7.46 -0.56
N LYS A 220 4.01 -6.47 0.31
CA LYS A 220 3.05 -5.35 0.27
C LYS A 220 3.68 -4.13 0.92
N GLY A 221 3.54 -2.96 0.33
CA GLY A 221 4.23 -1.81 0.88
C GLY A 221 4.07 -0.50 0.13
N GLN A 222 4.98 0.42 0.44
CA GLN A 222 5.06 1.76 -0.16
C GLN A 222 6.42 1.97 -0.80
N LEU A 223 6.45 2.47 -2.04
CA LEU A 223 7.67 2.78 -2.79
C LEU A 223 7.97 4.28 -2.78
N PHE A 224 9.22 4.65 -2.51
CA PHE A 224 9.73 6.01 -2.62
C PHE A 224 10.97 6.06 -3.50
N ILE A 225 11.05 7.07 -4.37
CA ILE A 225 12.22 7.35 -5.21
C ILE A 225 12.63 8.80 -4.98
N ASN A 226 13.87 9.00 -4.54
CA ASN A 226 14.40 10.32 -4.19
C ASN A 226 13.44 11.10 -3.26
N GLY A 227 12.87 10.41 -2.26
CA GLY A 227 11.93 10.95 -1.27
C GLY A 227 10.50 11.16 -1.78
N PHE A 228 10.27 11.18 -3.10
CA PHE A 228 8.93 11.23 -3.66
C PHE A 228 8.22 9.88 -3.45
N ASN A 229 7.00 9.92 -2.94
CA ASN A 229 6.20 8.72 -2.70
C ASN A 229 5.47 8.28 -3.98
N VAL A 230 5.99 7.25 -4.62
CA VAL A 230 5.51 6.72 -5.91
C VAL A 230 4.15 6.05 -5.75
N GLY A 231 3.91 5.32 -4.66
CA GLY A 231 2.62 4.68 -4.41
C GLY A 231 2.71 3.36 -3.66
N ARG A 232 1.55 2.71 -3.51
CA ARG A 232 1.39 1.40 -2.86
C ARG A 232 1.66 0.27 -3.86
N TYR A 233 2.35 -0.77 -3.43
CA TYR A 233 2.49 -2.02 -4.20
C TYR A 233 1.87 -3.21 -3.45
N TRP A 234 1.26 -4.13 -4.19
CA TRP A 234 0.80 -5.43 -3.65
C TRP A 234 0.73 -6.51 -4.75
N PRO A 235 1.88 -6.92 -5.33
CA PRO A 235 1.95 -7.78 -6.51
C PRO A 235 1.36 -9.18 -6.30
N SER A 236 1.29 -9.68 -5.06
CA SER A 236 0.67 -10.96 -4.72
C SER A 236 -0.87 -10.95 -4.78
N VAL A 237 -1.49 -9.77 -4.83
CA VAL A 237 -2.94 -9.58 -4.95
C VAL A 237 -3.32 -9.02 -6.32
N GLY A 238 -2.50 -8.13 -6.89
CA GLY A 238 -2.71 -7.59 -8.24
C GLY A 238 -4.03 -6.81 -8.40
N PRO A 239 -4.42 -6.46 -9.64
CA PRO A 239 -3.76 -6.83 -10.89
C PRO A 239 -2.46 -6.05 -11.14
N GLN A 240 -2.32 -4.82 -10.61
CA GLN A 240 -1.12 -4.01 -10.81
C GLN A 240 0.10 -4.63 -10.11
N THR A 241 1.19 -4.91 -10.84
CA THR A 241 2.47 -5.35 -10.26
C THR A 241 3.58 -4.31 -10.39
N THR A 242 3.45 -3.38 -11.35
CA THR A 242 4.42 -2.30 -11.58
C THR A 242 3.93 -0.93 -11.16
N LEU A 243 4.82 -0.08 -10.65
CA LEU A 243 4.55 1.33 -10.33
C LEU A 243 5.20 2.27 -11.36
N TYR A 244 4.42 3.19 -11.93
CA TYR A 244 4.92 4.21 -12.86
C TYR A 244 5.82 5.23 -12.15
N VAL A 245 6.98 5.51 -12.74
CA VAL A 245 7.95 6.50 -12.28
C VAL A 245 8.19 7.53 -13.39
N PRO A 246 7.63 8.74 -13.26
CA PRO A 246 7.82 9.78 -14.27
C PRO A 246 9.27 10.29 -14.31
N ALA A 247 9.76 10.59 -15.50
CA ALA A 247 11.12 11.05 -15.77
C ALA A 247 11.59 12.17 -14.81
N PRO A 248 10.79 13.22 -14.47
CA PRO A 248 11.12 14.21 -13.45
C PRO A 248 11.71 13.69 -12.12
N LEU A 249 11.40 12.47 -11.70
CA LEU A 249 11.95 11.87 -10.46
C LEU A 249 13.35 11.27 -10.63
N ILE A 250 13.73 10.89 -11.85
CA ILE A 250 14.99 10.19 -12.14
C ILE A 250 16.15 11.19 -12.26
N ARG A 251 17.19 10.96 -11.45
CA ARG A 251 18.43 11.76 -11.39
C ARG A 251 19.63 10.89 -11.80
N ARG A 252 20.83 11.50 -11.92
CA ARG A 252 22.07 10.75 -12.21
C ARG A 252 22.43 9.75 -11.11
N LYS A 253 22.14 10.07 -9.84
CA LYS A 253 22.24 9.19 -8.67
C LYS A 253 20.89 9.21 -7.96
N ASN A 254 20.36 8.03 -7.64
CA ASN A 254 19.03 7.86 -7.07
C ASN A 254 19.08 7.02 -5.79
N ILE A 255 18.17 7.32 -4.87
CA ILE A 255 17.87 6.49 -3.71
C ILE A 255 16.47 5.93 -3.89
N VAL A 256 16.32 4.62 -3.68
CA VAL A 256 15.02 3.95 -3.56
C VAL A 256 14.84 3.56 -2.09
N MET A 257 13.65 3.77 -1.55
CA MET A 257 13.23 3.26 -0.26
C MET A 257 11.92 2.49 -0.44
N MET A 258 11.81 1.32 0.17
CA MET A 258 10.59 0.54 0.25
C MET A 258 10.24 0.29 1.71
N LEU A 259 9.02 0.65 2.10
CA LEU A 259 8.43 0.22 3.37
C LEU A 259 7.66 -1.07 3.09
N GLU A 260 8.24 -2.20 3.45
CA GLU A 260 7.66 -3.55 3.26
C GLU A 260 6.96 -4.01 4.55
N LEU A 261 5.72 -4.47 4.42
CA LEU A 261 4.79 -4.67 5.54
C LEU A 261 4.52 -6.14 5.87
N ILE A 262 4.71 -7.04 4.91
CA ILE A 262 4.47 -8.49 5.09
C ILE A 262 5.71 -9.36 4.80
N GLY A 263 6.80 -8.73 4.35
CA GLY A 263 8.06 -9.38 4.01
C GLY A 263 8.14 -9.73 2.53
N PRO A 264 9.31 -9.58 1.86
CA PRO A 264 9.42 -9.92 0.45
C PRO A 264 9.69 -11.44 0.31
N PRO A 265 8.76 -12.26 -0.22
CA PRO A 265 8.90 -13.72 -0.23
C PRO A 265 10.08 -14.25 -1.04
N LYS A 266 10.57 -13.49 -2.05
CA LYS A 266 11.78 -13.85 -2.81
C LYS A 266 13.09 -13.28 -2.21
N CYS A 267 13.01 -12.52 -1.12
CA CYS A 267 14.15 -11.96 -0.37
C CYS A 267 14.62 -12.94 0.73
N SER A 268 14.74 -14.24 0.42
CA SER A 268 15.19 -15.28 1.36
C SER A 268 16.71 -15.44 1.46
N SER A 269 17.47 -14.64 0.72
CA SER A 269 18.94 -14.66 0.68
C SER A 269 19.51 -13.26 0.88
N TRP A 270 20.84 -13.14 0.89
CA TRP A 270 21.60 -11.88 0.99
C TRP A 270 21.33 -10.86 -0.13
N LYS A 271 20.55 -11.20 -1.17
CA LYS A 271 20.24 -10.30 -2.29
C LYS A 271 18.73 -10.16 -2.48
N CYS A 272 18.23 -8.94 -2.34
CA CYS A 272 16.84 -8.57 -2.58
C CYS A 272 16.84 -7.48 -3.64
N THR A 273 16.25 -7.76 -4.80
CA THR A 273 16.35 -6.92 -6.01
C THR A 273 15.04 -6.23 -6.33
N LEU A 274 15.16 -5.11 -7.04
CA LEU A 274 14.05 -4.33 -7.56
C LEU A 274 14.44 -3.92 -8.99
N GLU A 275 13.53 -4.10 -9.94
CA GLU A 275 13.83 -3.90 -11.36
C GLU A 275 13.05 -2.71 -11.92
N PHE A 276 13.70 -2.02 -12.86
CA PHE A 276 13.16 -0.86 -13.58
C PHE A 276 13.02 -1.26 -15.04
N ILE A 277 11.78 -1.34 -15.52
CA ILE A 277 11.42 -1.79 -16.86
C ILE A 277 10.77 -0.64 -17.66
N ASP A 278 10.52 -0.88 -18.95
CA ASP A 278 10.06 0.10 -19.93
C ASP A 278 8.55 0.03 -20.24
N HIS A 279 7.83 -0.95 -19.68
CA HIS A 279 6.40 -1.16 -19.86
C HIS A 279 5.69 -1.43 -18.52
N PRO A 280 4.40 -1.08 -18.39
CA PRO A 280 3.60 -1.45 -17.22
C PRO A 280 3.16 -2.92 -17.30
N ILE A 281 2.95 -3.53 -16.14
CA ILE A 281 2.39 -4.89 -16.01
C ILE A 281 1.14 -4.84 -15.11
N PHE A 282 0.03 -5.33 -15.68
CA PHE A 282 -1.25 -5.55 -15.00
C PHE A 282 -1.68 -7.00 -15.23
N ASN A 283 -1.49 -7.85 -14.21
CA ASN A 283 -1.80 -9.27 -14.26
C ASN A 283 -3.27 -9.52 -13.91
N PHE A 284 -4.14 -9.40 -14.92
CA PHE A 284 -5.51 -9.90 -14.84
C PHE A 284 -5.51 -11.42 -15.09
N THR A 285 -5.91 -12.20 -14.08
CA THR A 285 -6.15 -13.64 -14.23
C THR A 285 -7.51 -13.86 -14.90
N SER A 286 -7.55 -13.79 -16.23
CA SER A 286 -8.76 -14.11 -17.01
C SER A 286 -9.20 -15.55 -16.76
N ASN A 287 -10.40 -15.72 -16.19
CA ASN A 287 -11.21 -16.88 -16.54
C ASN A 287 -11.87 -16.55 -17.89
N ASN A 288 -11.57 -17.34 -18.92
CA ASN A 288 -12.44 -17.47 -20.09
C ASN A 288 -13.73 -18.21 -19.71
#